data_AF-A0A5R2N0R7-F1
#
_entry.id   AF-A0A5R2N0R7-F1
#
_cell.length_a   1.000
_cell.length_b   1.000
_cell.length_c   1.000
_cell.angle_alpha   90.00
_cell.angle_beta   90.00
_cell.angle_gamma   90.00
#
_symmetry.space_group_name_H-M   'P 1'
#
loop_
_entity.id
_entity.type
_entity.pdbx_description
1 polymer ?
#
loop_
_entity_poly.entity_id
_entity_poly.type
_entity_poly.pdbx_seq_one_letter_code
_entity_poly.pdbx_strand_id
1 'polypeptide(L)'
;QHMLHTAGLTLPGRDAVVLIHAPSGTGKTTTSLALATQGFGLCSDDAMILDVAGATPVAWGLPRHVKIHEKTARMIPQVAPCLGPSWDRNGEQAVSLEKLGGIVKIGTPTARPVAALLHLARSADEETRLVPMARTDAMV
;
A
#
# COMPACT_ATOMS: atom_id res chain seq x y z
N GLN A 1 18.84 -2.68 -7.55
CA GLN A 1 17.74 -2.10 -6.75
C GLN A 1 16.88 -1.23 -7.65
N HIS A 2 15.56 -1.35 -7.51
CA HIS A 2 14.58 -0.63 -8.32
C HIS A 2 13.58 0.06 -7.38
N MET A 3 13.20 1.31 -7.69
CA MET A 3 12.10 1.97 -7.00
C MET A 3 10.80 1.66 -7.73
N LEU A 4 9.83 1.11 -7.02
CA LEU A 4 8.52 0.74 -7.55
C LEU A 4 7.44 1.63 -6.96
N HIS A 5 6.57 2.17 -7.82
CA HIS A 5 5.37 2.89 -7.40
C HIS A 5 4.29 1.88 -6.96
N THR A 6 4.44 1.37 -5.75
CA THR A 6 3.64 0.29 -5.17
C THR A 6 3.44 0.56 -3.69
N ALA A 7 2.33 0.06 -3.14
CA ALA A 7 2.18 -0.04 -1.70
C ALA A 7 2.84 -1.33 -1.23
N GLY A 8 3.35 -1.34 0.00
CA GLY A 8 3.91 -2.53 0.63
C GLY A 8 3.30 -2.75 2.00
N LEU A 9 2.86 -3.97 2.27
CA LEU A 9 2.31 -4.37 3.57
C LEU A 9 2.97 -5.64 4.08
N THR A 10 3.35 -5.66 5.36
CA THR A 10 3.76 -6.90 6.01
C THR A 10 2.55 -7.78 6.31
N LEU A 11 2.74 -9.08 6.14
CA LEU A 11 1.74 -10.08 6.47
C LEU A 11 1.61 -10.24 8.00
N PRO A 12 0.39 -10.38 8.56
CA PRO A 12 0.22 -10.68 9.97
C PRO A 12 0.99 -11.95 10.38
N GLY A 13 1.82 -11.85 11.41
CA GLY A 13 2.58 -12.97 11.96
C GLY A 13 3.70 -13.53 11.07
N ARG A 14 4.07 -12.86 9.97
CA ARG A 14 5.12 -13.32 9.05
C ARG A 14 6.09 -12.19 8.70
N ASP A 15 7.39 -12.51 8.64
CA ASP A 15 8.41 -11.55 8.18
C ASP A 15 8.53 -11.56 6.65
N ALA A 16 7.47 -11.13 5.99
CA ALA A 16 7.40 -11.02 4.53
C ALA A 16 6.49 -9.85 4.13
N VAL A 17 6.66 -9.35 2.91
CA VAL A 17 5.90 -8.22 2.37
C VAL A 17 5.10 -8.62 1.14
N VAL A 18 3.88 -8.09 1.03
CA VAL A 18 3.08 -8.11 -0.20
C VAL A 18 3.15 -6.73 -0.83
N LEU A 19 3.40 -6.70 -2.13
CA LEU A 19 3.41 -5.47 -2.93
C LEU A 19 2.07 -5.33 -3.64
N ILE A 20 1.48 -4.13 -3.60
CA ILE A 20 0.27 -3.80 -4.35
C ILE A 20 0.65 -2.76 -5.40
N HIS A 21 0.65 -3.19 -6.65
CA HIS A 21 0.79 -2.32 -7.80
C HIS A 21 -0.58 -1.93 -8.33
N ALA A 22 -0.74 -0.64 -8.63
CA ALA A 22 -1.94 -0.14 -9.29
C ALA A 22 -1.63 1.19 -9.97
N PRO A 23 -2.24 1.49 -11.13
CA PRO A 23 -2.28 2.84 -11.67
C PRO A 23 -2.80 3.86 -10.64
N SER A 24 -2.50 5.13 -10.86
CA SER A 24 -3.01 6.20 -9.99
C SER A 24 -4.54 6.24 -10.00
N GLY A 25 -5.15 6.47 -8.83
CA GLY A 25 -6.61 6.52 -8.68
C GLY A 25 -7.33 5.16 -8.66
N THR A 26 -6.62 4.04 -8.76
CA THR A 26 -7.22 2.68 -8.76
C THR A 26 -7.54 2.16 -7.35
N GLY A 27 -7.23 2.92 -6.30
CA GLY A 27 -7.54 2.54 -4.91
C GLY A 27 -6.41 1.87 -4.15
N LYS A 28 -5.15 2.06 -4.58
CA LYS A 28 -3.95 1.52 -3.93
C LYS A 28 -3.85 1.94 -2.45
N THR A 29 -3.88 3.25 -2.17
CA THR A 29 -3.86 3.79 -0.80
C THR A 29 -5.08 3.36 0.01
N THR A 30 -6.26 3.32 -0.61
CA THR A 30 -7.48 2.85 0.07
C THR A 30 -7.36 1.38 0.49
N THR A 31 -6.89 0.52 -0.41
CA THR A 31 -6.72 -0.92 -0.15
C THR A 31 -5.63 -1.16 0.88
N SER A 32 -4.50 -0.46 0.79
CA SER A 32 -3.41 -0.62 1.77
C SER A 32 -3.83 -0.16 3.16
N LEU A 33 -4.54 0.97 3.28
CA LEU A 33 -5.07 1.41 4.57
C LEU A 33 -6.13 0.45 5.10
N ALA A 34 -7.04 -0.06 4.26
CA ALA A 34 -8.02 -1.06 4.66
C ALA A 34 -7.34 -2.30 5.24
N LEU A 35 -6.34 -2.87 4.54
CA LEU A 35 -5.57 -4.01 5.03
C LEU A 35 -4.80 -3.69 6.32
N ALA A 36 -4.23 -2.49 6.42
CA ALA A 36 -3.51 -2.07 7.62
C ALA A 36 -4.43 -1.98 8.86
N THR A 37 -5.69 -1.54 8.69
CA THR A 37 -6.70 -1.59 9.77
C THR A 37 -7.07 -3.02 10.19
N GLN A 38 -6.78 -4.02 9.34
CA GLN A 38 -6.98 -5.45 9.63
C GLN A 38 -5.71 -6.14 10.16
N GLY A 39 -4.70 -5.38 10.59
CA GLY A 39 -3.50 -5.91 11.26
C GLY A 39 -2.30 -6.18 10.35
N PHE A 40 -2.39 -5.86 9.06
CA PHE A 40 -1.22 -5.79 8.19
C PHE A 40 -0.34 -4.60 8.58
N GLY A 41 0.99 -4.72 8.43
CA GLY A 41 1.89 -3.60 8.71
C GLY A 41 2.11 -2.74 7.47
N LEU A 42 1.73 -1.46 7.50
CA LEU A 42 1.94 -0.55 6.37
C LEU A 42 3.42 -0.15 6.26
N CYS A 43 4.13 -0.61 5.23
CA CYS A 43 5.50 -0.19 4.94
C CYS A 43 5.56 1.12 4.14
N SER A 44 4.68 1.24 3.13
CA SER A 44 4.48 2.43 2.29
C SER A 44 3.18 2.27 1.52
N ASP A 45 2.53 3.37 1.12
CA ASP A 45 1.40 3.35 0.18
C ASP A 45 1.78 3.74 -1.27
N ASP A 46 2.99 4.27 -1.46
CA ASP A 46 3.43 4.93 -2.70
C ASP A 46 4.73 4.37 -3.27
N ALA A 47 5.75 4.14 -2.43
CA ALA A 47 7.09 3.84 -2.90
C ALA A 47 7.78 2.74 -2.09
N MET A 48 8.07 1.64 -2.77
CA MET A 48 8.85 0.51 -2.27
C MET A 48 10.17 0.43 -3.04
N ILE A 49 11.25 0.09 -2.36
CA ILE A 49 12.49 -0.35 -3.01
C ILE A 49 12.45 -1.86 -3.12
N LEU A 50 12.73 -2.37 -4.31
CA LEU A 50 12.85 -3.79 -4.62
C LEU A 50 14.31 -4.11 -4.95
N ASP A 51 14.86 -5.12 -4.28
CA ASP A 51 16.13 -5.72 -4.63
C ASP A 51 15.92 -7.16 -5.13
N VAL A 52 16.44 -7.43 -6.32
CA VAL A 52 16.32 -8.72 -7.03
C VAL A 52 17.69 -9.36 -7.28
N ALA A 53 18.76 -8.84 -6.68
CA ALA A 53 20.11 -9.36 -6.89
C ALA A 53 20.33 -10.75 -6.27
N GLY A 54 19.59 -11.08 -5.22
CA GLY A 54 19.65 -12.37 -4.52
C GLY A 54 18.68 -13.42 -5.06
N ALA A 55 18.78 -14.64 -4.52
CA ALA A 55 17.89 -15.75 -4.90
C ALA A 55 16.41 -15.51 -4.56
N THR A 56 16.14 -14.69 -3.54
CA THR A 56 14.78 -14.27 -3.17
C THR A 56 14.69 -12.75 -3.26
N PRO A 57 13.72 -12.21 -4.04
CA PRO A 57 13.48 -10.77 -4.06
C PRO A 57 13.11 -10.25 -2.67
N VAL A 58 13.71 -9.12 -2.28
CA VAL A 58 13.40 -8.45 -1.02
C VAL A 58 12.95 -7.01 -1.28
N ALA A 59 12.06 -6.49 -0.44
CA ALA A 59 11.59 -5.11 -0.55
C ALA A 59 11.44 -4.41 0.81
N TRP A 60 11.51 -3.08 0.79
CA TRP A 60 11.26 -2.22 1.95
C TRP A 60 10.63 -0.89 1.53
N GLY A 61 9.86 -0.28 2.43
CA GLY A 61 9.17 0.98 2.17
C GLY A 61 10.06 2.19 2.40
N LEU A 62 9.87 3.23 1.57
CA LEU A 62 10.40 4.55 1.89
C LEU A 62 9.45 5.25 2.88
N PRO A 63 9.97 5.85 3.97
CA PRO A 63 9.14 6.52 4.97
C PRO A 63 8.64 7.86 4.42
N ARG A 64 7.54 7.82 3.67
CA ARG A 64 6.86 8.98 3.09
C ARG A 64 5.54 9.25 3.79
N HIS A 65 5.04 10.47 3.65
CA HIS A 65 3.67 10.77 4.03
C HIS A 65 2.71 9.96 3.15
N VAL A 66 1.66 9.45 3.75
CA VAL A 66 0.55 8.79 3.06
C VAL A 66 -0.39 9.86 2.55
N LYS A 67 -0.75 9.82 1.26
CA LYS A 67 -1.71 10.76 0.67
C LYS A 67 -3.11 10.21 0.78
N ILE A 68 -3.86 10.67 1.78
CA ILE A 68 -5.24 10.23 1.97
C ILE A 68 -6.14 11.15 1.18
N HIS A 69 -6.92 10.60 0.26
CA HIS A 69 -7.97 11.32 -0.47
C HIS A 69 -9.29 11.34 0.34
N GLU A 70 -10.13 12.36 0.18
CA GLU A 70 -11.40 12.48 0.91
C GLU A 70 -12.30 11.24 0.79
N LYS A 71 -12.37 10.62 -0.40
CA LYS A 71 -13.07 9.35 -0.65
C LYS A 71 -12.51 8.20 0.19
N THR A 72 -11.19 8.10 0.32
CA THR A 72 -10.54 7.11 1.19
C THR A 72 -10.92 7.34 2.65
N ALA A 73 -10.92 8.59 3.12
CA ALA A 73 -11.32 8.92 4.49
C ALA A 73 -12.79 8.57 4.79
N ARG A 74 -13.69 8.70 3.80
CA ARG A 74 -15.09 8.24 3.94
C ARG A 74 -15.20 6.72 4.04
N MET A 75 -14.36 5.98 3.32
CA MET A 75 -14.35 4.51 3.33
C MET A 75 -13.65 3.92 4.56
N ILE A 76 -12.61 4.59 5.05
CA ILE A 76 -11.77 4.13 6.17
C ILE A 76 -11.85 5.18 7.30
N PRO A 77 -12.99 5.31 8.00
CA PRO A 77 -13.22 6.37 8.98
C PRO A 77 -12.22 6.33 10.15
N GLN A 78 -11.55 5.20 10.37
CA GLN A 78 -10.49 5.05 11.37
C GLN A 78 -9.36 6.07 11.16
N VAL A 79 -9.10 6.56 9.95
CA VAL A 79 -8.02 7.54 9.71
C VAL A 79 -8.39 8.97 10.14
N ALA A 80 -9.66 9.22 10.49
CA ALA A 80 -10.15 10.57 10.80
C ALA A 80 -9.31 11.33 11.86
N PRO A 81 -8.82 10.70 12.95
CA PRO A 81 -7.98 11.39 13.94
C PRO A 81 -6.64 11.88 13.38
N CYS A 82 -6.17 11.35 12.26
CA CYS A 82 -4.92 11.77 11.62
C CYS A 82 -5.11 12.98 10.69
N LEU A 83 -6.34 13.29 10.30
CA LEU A 83 -6.67 14.31 9.31
C LEU A 83 -6.68 15.71 9.94
N GLY A 84 -6.24 16.69 9.16
CA GLY A 84 -6.40 18.11 9.43
C GLY A 84 -7.71 18.69 8.87
N PRO A 85 -7.93 20.00 9.04
CA PRO A 85 -9.19 20.67 8.75
C PRO A 85 -9.44 20.93 7.26
N SER A 86 -8.42 20.86 6.41
CA SER A 86 -8.51 21.23 4.99
C SER A 86 -7.91 20.18 4.08
N TRP A 87 -8.50 20.03 2.89
CA TRP A 87 -8.00 19.23 1.79
C TRP A 87 -7.26 20.13 0.80
N ASP A 88 -6.27 19.59 0.10
CA ASP A 88 -5.64 20.30 -1.01
C ASP A 88 -6.54 20.36 -2.25
N ARG A 89 -6.06 20.96 -3.34
CA ARG A 89 -6.80 21.08 -4.60
C ARG A 89 -7.18 19.75 -5.25
N ASN A 90 -6.51 18.66 -4.89
CA ASN A 90 -6.77 17.31 -5.39
C ASN A 90 -7.68 16.52 -4.45
N GLY A 91 -8.17 17.13 -3.36
CA GLY A 91 -8.94 16.42 -2.34
C GLY A 91 -8.07 15.51 -1.47
N GLU A 92 -6.77 15.77 -1.37
CA GLU A 92 -5.80 14.96 -0.62
C GLU A 92 -5.30 15.67 0.63
N GLN A 93 -4.91 14.88 1.63
CA GLN A 93 -4.11 15.30 2.77
C GLN A 93 -2.89 14.40 2.92
N ALA A 94 -1.72 15.02 3.09
CA ALA A 94 -0.50 14.31 3.43
C ALA A 94 -0.49 14.02 4.94
N VAL A 95 -0.49 12.74 5.31
CA VAL A 95 -0.52 12.28 6.70
C VAL A 95 0.81 11.61 7.04
N SER A 96 1.43 12.01 8.15
CA SER A 96 2.69 11.42 8.60
C SER A 96 2.50 9.99 9.08
N LEU A 97 3.52 9.15 8.91
CA LEU A 97 3.51 7.78 9.42
C LEU A 97 3.38 7.73 10.94
N GLU A 98 3.90 8.72 11.65
CA GLU A 98 3.74 8.86 13.11
C GLU A 98 2.26 8.97 13.51
N LYS A 99 1.51 9.87 12.87
CA LYS A 99 0.07 10.02 13.14
C LYS A 99 -0.69 8.74 12.81
N LEU A 100 -0.38 8.12 11.68
CA LEU A 100 -0.99 6.84 11.29
C LEU A 100 -0.62 5.70 12.23
N GLY A 101 0.57 5.73 12.83
CA GLY A 101 1.04 4.73 13.80
C GLY A 101 0.18 4.66 15.07
N GLY A 102 -0.59 5.70 15.38
CA GLY A 102 -1.60 5.65 16.44
C GLY A 102 -2.84 4.81 16.10
N ILE A 103 -2.99 4.36 14.85
CA ILE A 103 -4.21 3.73 14.32
C ILE A 103 -3.91 2.39 13.66
N VAL A 104 -2.82 2.32 12.90
CA VAL A 104 -2.39 1.12 12.19
C VAL A 104 -0.94 0.79 12.51
N LYS A 105 -0.56 -0.47 12.33
CA LYS A 105 0.84 -0.88 12.47
C LYS A 105 1.65 -0.30 11.31
N ILE A 106 2.67 0.50 11.61
CA ILE A 106 3.66 0.94 10.62
C ILE A 106 4.79 -0.09 10.56
N GLY A 107 5.10 -0.58 9.36
CA GLY A 107 6.22 -1.47 9.12
C GLY A 107 7.55 -0.73 9.24
N THR A 108 8.53 -1.34 9.90
CA THR A 108 9.90 -0.79 9.90
C THR A 108 10.47 -0.81 8.48
N PRO A 109 11.29 0.17 8.07
CA PRO A 109 11.96 0.21 6.78
C PRO A 109 13.13 -0.80 6.73
N THR A 110 12.78 -2.08 6.83
CA THR A 110 13.70 -3.24 6.80
C THR A 110 13.38 -4.06 5.56
N ALA A 111 14.42 -4.53 4.86
CA ALA A 111 14.28 -5.41 3.72
C ALA A 111 13.64 -6.75 4.14
N ARG A 112 12.58 -7.15 3.44
CA ARG A 112 11.83 -8.39 3.70
C ARG A 112 11.60 -9.17 2.41
N PRO A 113 11.56 -10.51 2.46
CA PRO A 113 11.16 -11.33 1.32
C PRO A 113 9.80 -10.89 0.75
N VAL A 114 9.71 -10.76 -0.57
CA VAL A 114 8.46 -10.49 -1.26
C VAL A 114 7.67 -11.79 -1.38
N ALA A 115 6.52 -11.86 -0.71
CA ALA A 115 5.64 -13.02 -0.74
C ALA A 115 4.72 -13.05 -1.96
N ALA A 116 4.26 -11.87 -2.40
CA ALA A 116 3.39 -11.72 -3.56
C ALA A 116 3.45 -10.31 -4.13
N LEU A 117 3.14 -10.20 -5.42
CA LEU A 117 2.81 -8.96 -6.11
C LEU A 117 1.35 -9.04 -6.54
N LEU A 118 0.54 -8.09 -6.09
CA LEU A 118 -0.86 -7.95 -6.45
C LEU A 118 -0.99 -6.80 -7.44
N HIS A 119 -1.61 -7.06 -8.59
CA HIS A 119 -2.01 -6.02 -9.52
C HIS A 119 -3.48 -5.67 -9.26
N LEU A 120 -3.73 -4.46 -8.79
CA LEU A 120 -5.08 -3.96 -8.56
C LEU A 120 -5.59 -3.26 -9.82
N ALA A 121 -6.73 -3.71 -10.31
CA ALA A 121 -7.47 -3.12 -11.41
C ALA A 121 -8.95 -2.93 -11.01
N ARG A 122 -9.64 -1.96 -11.64
CA ARG A 122 -11.08 -1.81 -11.46
C ARG A 122 -11.79 -2.90 -12.25
N SER A 123 -12.73 -3.60 -11.62
CA SER A 123 -13.59 -4.53 -12.35
C SER A 123 -14.57 -3.77 -13.22
N ALA A 124 -14.87 -4.31 -14.41
CA ALA A 124 -15.86 -3.76 -15.31
C ALA A 124 -17.30 -4.05 -14.86
N ASP A 125 -17.48 -5.11 -14.06
CA ASP A 125 -18.77 -5.60 -13.56
C ASP A 125 -18.96 -5.34 -12.05
N GLU A 126 -18.14 -4.48 -11.46
CA GLU A 126 -18.15 -4.10 -10.03
C GLU A 126 -17.89 -5.25 -9.04
N GLU A 127 -17.62 -6.47 -9.52
CA GLU A 127 -17.32 -7.62 -8.67
C GLU A 127 -15.87 -7.63 -8.18
N THR A 128 -15.67 -8.02 -6.92
CA THR A 128 -14.33 -8.19 -6.34
C THR A 128 -13.83 -9.61 -6.56
N ARG A 129 -12.68 -9.76 -7.22
CA ARG A 129 -12.06 -11.06 -7.47
C ARG A 129 -10.56 -11.01 -7.22
N LEU A 130 -10.03 -12.11 -6.68
CA LEU A 130 -8.59 -12.38 -6.60
C LEU A 130 -8.29 -13.59 -7.48
N VAL A 131 -7.60 -13.35 -8.59
CA VAL A 131 -7.29 -14.40 -9.57
C VAL A 131 -5.78 -14.49 -9.81
N PRO A 132 -5.24 -15.69 -10.04
CA PRO A 132 -3.87 -15.83 -10.50
C PRO A 132 -3.65 -15.08 -11.81
N MET A 133 -2.54 -14.35 -11.92
CA MET A 133 -2.14 -13.66 -13.14
C MET A 133 -1.07 -14.47 -13.86
N ALA A 134 -1.23 -14.70 -15.16
CA ALA A 134 -0.20 -15.36 -15.96
C ALA A 134 1.02 -14.44 -16.09
N ARG A 135 2.21 -15.04 -16.24
CA ARG A 135 3.47 -14.29 -16.38
C ARG A 135 3.43 -13.31 -17.54
N THR A 136 2.81 -13.68 -18.66
CA THR A 136 2.67 -12.84 -19.85
C THR A 136 1.88 -11.58 -19.56
N ASP A 137 0.82 -11.69 -18.77
CA ASP A 137 -0.07 -10.56 -18.44
C ASP A 137 0.60 -9.60 -17.46
N ALA A 138 1.49 -10.11 -16.60
CA ALA A 138 2.27 -9.30 -15.66
C ALA A 138 3.39 -8.46 -16.33
N MET A 139 3.69 -8.69 -17.61
CA MET A 139 4.74 -7.99 -18.35
C MET A 139 4.22 -6.81 -19.20
N VAL A 140 2.90 -6.61 -19.25
CA VAL A 140 2.21 -5.54 -20.01
C VAL A 140 1.84 -4.38 -19.08
#